data_AF-A0A960QRI6-F1
#
_entry.id   AF-A0A960QRI6-F1
#
_cell.length_a   1.000
_cell.length_b   1.000
_cell.length_c   1.000
_cell.angle_alpha   90.00
_cell.angle_beta   90.00
_cell.angle_gamma   90.00
#
_symmetry.space_group_name_H-M   'P 1'
#
loop_
_entity.id
_entity.type
_entity.pdbx_description
1 polymer ?
#
loop_
_entity_poly.entity_id
_entity_poly.type
_entity_poly.pdbx_seq_one_letter_code
_entity_poly.pdbx_strand_id
1 'polypeptide(L)'
;MFKLFKNQALATFGAIFLTAASIGGAPIKLADKQSTKVDTVSNWKKFHSVHGKCMVSLPQSPEHVKQMMPFPEQGYNLRYDVYVSAHEKKAVYMMLIAQYPPFINESHAEMSLESFLNGLVTQNHDNELIFADLVSVQGHKALDFFIKSKGVYFKGRAIMAENNLYLLAMECEQNNYHEMNYNHFIESFELVK
;
A
#
# COMPACT_ATOMS: atom_id res chain seq x y z
N MET A 1 4.88 0.46 33.89
CA MET A 1 5.34 1.82 33.50
C MET A 1 6.43 1.65 32.44
N PHE A 2 6.04 1.41 31.19
CA PHE A 2 6.98 1.12 30.09
C PHE A 2 7.27 2.40 29.31
N LYS A 3 8.56 2.75 29.22
CA LYS A 3 9.07 3.91 28.49
C LYS A 3 8.94 3.64 26.99
N LEU A 4 8.10 4.44 26.33
CA LEU A 4 8.03 4.59 24.88
C LEU A 4 9.40 5.05 24.35
N PHE A 5 10.10 4.19 23.60
CA PHE A 5 11.25 4.61 22.82
C PHE A 5 10.77 5.03 21.43
N LYS A 6 10.98 6.32 21.13
CA LYS A 6 10.88 6.94 19.80
C LYS A 6 11.71 6.13 18.80
N ASN A 7 11.07 5.38 17.90
CA ASN A 7 11.74 4.76 16.76
C ASN A 7 11.47 5.57 15.48
N GLN A 8 12.44 6.42 15.13
CA GLN A 8 12.57 7.14 13.87
C GLN A 8 13.04 6.23 12.72
N ALA A 9 12.48 5.02 12.56
CA ALA A 9 12.97 4.05 11.58
C ALA A 9 12.07 3.88 10.34
N LEU A 10 10.92 4.57 10.26
CA LEU A 10 10.00 4.48 9.10
C LEU A 10 9.97 5.75 8.23
N ALA A 11 10.92 6.66 8.41
CA ALA A 11 10.92 7.99 7.79
C ALA A 11 11.61 8.08 6.41
N THR A 12 12.02 6.97 5.79
CA THR A 12 12.83 7.01 4.54
C THR A 12 12.15 6.48 3.28
N PHE A 13 10.90 6.01 3.31
CA PHE A 13 10.17 5.70 2.08
C PHE A 13 9.34 6.89 1.52
N GLY A 14 9.24 8.00 2.26
CA GLY A 14 8.34 9.13 1.95
C GLY A 14 8.98 10.31 1.22
N ALA A 15 10.05 10.14 0.44
CA ALA A 15 10.72 11.25 -0.25
C ALA A 15 10.97 10.97 -1.74
N ILE A 16 9.90 10.73 -2.51
CA ILE A 16 9.93 10.99 -3.96
C ILE A 16 9.31 12.38 -4.16
N PHE A 17 10.16 13.41 -4.09
CA PHE A 17 9.84 14.77 -4.50
C PHE A 17 9.60 14.78 -6.02
N LEU A 18 8.36 15.02 -6.46
CA LEU A 18 8.05 15.37 -7.84
C LEU A 18 7.92 16.90 -7.92
N THR A 19 8.95 17.53 -8.47
CA THR A 19 8.97 18.95 -8.79
C THR A 19 7.97 19.26 -9.89
N ALA A 20 7.05 20.20 -9.62
CA ALA A 20 6.06 20.67 -10.57
C ALA A 20 6.71 21.61 -11.60
N ALA A 21 6.56 21.30 -12.89
CA ALA A 21 6.74 22.28 -13.95
C ALA A 21 5.36 22.86 -14.32
N SER A 22 5.18 24.14 -14.04
CA SER A 22 4.04 24.96 -14.43
C SER A 22 4.24 25.49 -15.85
N ILE A 23 3.29 25.27 -16.76
CA ILE A 23 3.22 26.03 -18.01
C ILE A 23 1.76 26.37 -18.34
N GLY A 24 1.47 27.67 -18.33
CA GLY A 24 0.72 28.39 -19.37
C GLY A 24 -0.78 28.11 -19.53
N GLY A 25 -1.61 29.08 -19.16
CA GLY A 25 -3.04 29.10 -19.47
C GLY A 25 -3.38 29.59 -20.88
N ALA A 26 -4.53 29.12 -21.39
CA ALA A 26 -5.37 29.74 -22.42
C ALA A 26 -6.79 29.10 -22.39
N PRO A 27 -7.85 29.74 -22.92
CA PRO A 27 -9.17 29.78 -22.29
C PRO A 27 -10.16 28.67 -22.71
N ILE A 28 -11.18 28.54 -21.86
CA ILE A 28 -12.29 27.58 -21.87
C ILE A 28 -13.24 27.79 -23.07
N LYS A 29 -13.63 26.70 -23.73
CA LYS A 29 -14.89 26.57 -24.48
C LYS A 29 -15.76 25.47 -23.85
N LEU A 30 -16.99 25.84 -23.51
CA LEU A 30 -18.05 25.00 -22.94
C LEU A 30 -18.92 24.37 -24.04
N ALA A 31 -19.41 23.17 -23.71
CA ALA A 31 -20.69 22.53 -24.07
C ALA A 31 -20.62 21.18 -24.83
N ASP A 32 -21.11 20.19 -24.10
CA ASP A 32 -21.93 19.02 -24.48
C ASP A 32 -21.39 17.89 -25.36
N LYS A 33 -21.00 16.80 -24.69
CA LYS A 33 -21.83 15.58 -24.63
C LYS A 33 -21.27 14.67 -23.53
N GLN A 34 -22.03 14.50 -22.44
CA GLN A 34 -21.65 13.60 -21.36
C GLN A 34 -21.88 12.15 -21.81
N SER A 35 -20.92 11.65 -22.59
CA SER A 35 -20.72 10.22 -22.81
C SER A 35 -20.14 9.68 -21.51
N THR A 36 -20.90 8.87 -20.78
CA THR A 36 -20.40 8.02 -19.70
C THR A 36 -19.40 7.05 -20.30
N LYS A 37 -18.13 7.49 -20.34
CA LYS A 37 -17.00 6.61 -20.65
C LYS A 37 -16.95 5.64 -19.48
N VAL A 38 -17.33 4.38 -19.74
CA VAL A 38 -17.00 3.28 -18.84
C VAL A 38 -15.49 3.33 -18.70
N ASP A 39 -14.99 3.69 -17.51
CA ASP A 39 -13.55 3.69 -17.23
C ASP A 39 -13.08 2.22 -17.22
N THR A 40 -12.83 1.68 -18.41
CA THR A 40 -12.18 0.39 -18.56
C THR A 40 -10.79 0.48 -17.95
N VAL A 41 -10.51 -0.43 -17.02
CA VAL A 41 -9.16 -0.66 -16.45
C VAL A 41 -8.27 -1.27 -17.54
N SER A 42 -7.89 -0.46 -18.53
CA SER A 42 -7.02 -0.89 -19.63
C SER A 42 -5.55 -0.80 -19.22
N ASN A 43 -4.72 -1.73 -19.69
CA ASN A 43 -3.25 -1.73 -19.60
C ASN A 43 -2.61 -2.19 -18.27
N TRP A 44 -3.39 -2.70 -17.32
CA TRP A 44 -2.85 -3.32 -16.12
C TRP A 44 -2.23 -4.69 -16.45
N LYS A 45 -1.06 -4.98 -15.87
CA LYS A 45 -0.29 -6.20 -16.12
C LYS A 45 -0.08 -6.96 -14.83
N LYS A 46 -0.29 -8.27 -14.86
CA LYS A 46 0.07 -9.16 -13.76
C LYS A 46 1.59 -9.15 -13.55
N PHE A 47 1.98 -8.84 -12.32
CA PHE A 47 3.33 -8.94 -11.80
C PHE A 47 3.43 -10.15 -10.85
N HIS A 48 4.58 -10.82 -10.84
CA HIS A 48 4.83 -12.00 -10.01
C HIS A 48 6.07 -11.79 -9.15
N SER A 49 5.90 -11.80 -7.83
CA SER A 49 7.00 -11.85 -6.87
C SER A 49 7.37 -13.29 -6.58
N VAL A 50 8.52 -13.74 -7.11
CA VAL A 50 9.02 -15.10 -6.88
C VAL A 50 9.34 -15.35 -5.40
N HIS A 51 9.95 -14.38 -4.73
CA HIS A 51 10.29 -14.51 -3.30
C HIS A 51 9.05 -14.41 -2.41
N GLY A 52 8.11 -13.55 -2.80
CA GLY A 52 6.84 -13.37 -2.11
C GLY A 52 5.82 -14.46 -2.38
N LYS A 53 6.06 -15.33 -3.36
CA LYS A 53 5.10 -16.33 -3.85
C LYS A 53 3.71 -15.73 -4.06
N CYS A 54 3.65 -14.57 -4.71
CA CYS A 54 2.40 -13.85 -4.89
C CYS A 54 2.38 -13.08 -6.20
N MET A 55 1.18 -12.83 -6.70
CA MET A 55 0.93 -12.07 -7.91
C MET A 55 -0.04 -10.93 -7.64
N VAL A 56 0.10 -9.84 -8.39
CA VAL A 56 -0.79 -8.67 -8.35
C VAL A 56 -0.77 -7.97 -9.70
N SER A 57 -1.89 -7.40 -10.14
CA SER A 57 -1.94 -6.53 -11.31
C SER A 57 -1.44 -5.13 -10.95
N LEU A 58 -0.50 -4.60 -11.73
CA LEU A 58 0.00 -3.24 -11.59
C LEU A 58 -0.16 -2.46 -12.89
N PRO A 59 -0.32 -1.13 -12.84
CA PRO A 59 -0.56 -0.34 -14.03
C PRO A 59 0.67 -0.19 -14.94
N GLN A 60 1.87 -0.34 -14.39
CA GLN A 60 3.11 -0.46 -15.15
C GLN A 60 4.07 -1.42 -14.45
N SER A 61 5.22 -1.66 -15.06
CA SER A 61 6.30 -2.43 -14.44
C SER A 61 6.77 -1.70 -13.17
N PRO A 62 6.78 -2.37 -12.00
CA PRO A 62 7.16 -1.71 -10.76
C PRO A 62 8.66 -1.48 -10.67
N GLU A 63 9.03 -0.41 -9.99
CA GLU A 63 10.34 -0.29 -9.36
C GLU A 63 10.41 -1.23 -8.16
N HIS A 64 11.59 -1.81 -7.92
CA HIS A 64 11.80 -2.84 -6.89
C HIS A 64 12.88 -2.42 -5.91
N VAL A 65 12.54 -2.40 -4.63
CA VAL A 65 13.45 -2.10 -3.53
C VAL A 65 13.46 -3.24 -2.53
N LYS A 66 14.65 -3.71 -2.16
CA LYS A 66 14.84 -4.68 -1.07
C LYS A 66 15.55 -4.01 0.09
N GLN A 67 15.09 -4.27 1.30
CA GLN A 67 15.72 -3.75 2.52
C GLN A 67 15.74 -4.80 3.61
N MET A 68 16.82 -4.81 4.40
CA MET A 68 16.90 -5.57 5.64
C MET A 68 17.05 -4.61 6.80
N MET A 69 16.27 -4.82 7.85
CA MET A 69 16.33 -4.03 9.08
C MET A 69 16.54 -4.96 10.28
N PRO A 70 17.37 -4.57 11.27
CA PRO A 70 17.49 -5.34 12.50
C PRO A 70 16.15 -5.37 13.24
N PHE A 71 15.74 -6.55 13.69
CA PHE A 71 14.58 -6.68 14.58
C PHE A 71 15.02 -6.44 16.03
N PRO A 72 14.18 -5.83 16.89
CA PRO A 72 14.57 -5.51 18.27
C PRO A 72 14.98 -6.72 19.11
N GLU A 73 14.43 -7.91 18.82
CA GLU A 73 14.88 -9.16 19.44
C GLU A 73 16.20 -9.63 18.83
N GLN A 74 17.16 -9.96 19.70
CA GLN A 74 18.53 -10.28 19.31
C GLN A 74 18.57 -11.39 18.26
N GLY A 75 19.22 -11.11 17.13
CA GLY A 75 19.57 -12.10 16.11
C GLY A 75 18.61 -12.24 14.93
N TYR A 76 17.49 -11.51 14.91
CA TYR A 76 16.55 -11.52 13.78
C TYR A 76 16.62 -10.25 12.93
N ASN A 77 16.31 -10.40 11.64
CA ASN A 77 16.17 -9.29 10.70
C ASN A 77 14.77 -9.32 10.07
N LEU A 78 14.19 -8.15 9.86
CA LEU A 78 13.04 -7.96 8.98
C LEU A 78 13.53 -7.80 7.56
N ARG A 79 12.95 -8.57 6.64
CA ARG A 79 13.21 -8.42 5.21
C ARG A 79 12.00 -7.78 4.55
N TYR A 80 12.23 -6.67 3.89
CA TYR A 80 11.25 -5.94 3.10
C TYR A 80 11.56 -6.10 1.62
N ASP A 81 10.52 -6.36 0.86
CA ASP A 81 10.53 -6.44 -0.59
C ASP A 81 9.37 -5.58 -1.11
N VAL A 82 9.68 -4.45 -1.74
CA VAL A 82 8.73 -3.39 -2.09
C VAL A 82 8.70 -3.18 -3.60
N TYR A 83 7.51 -3.26 -4.18
CA TYR A 83 7.22 -3.01 -5.58
C TYR A 83 6.35 -1.78 -5.70
N VAL A 84 6.79 -0.76 -6.44
CA VAL A 84 6.09 0.52 -6.58
C VAL A 84 5.82 0.81 -8.04
N SER A 85 4.57 1.10 -8.37
CA SER A 85 4.14 1.40 -9.73
C SER A 85 3.30 2.68 -9.72
N ALA A 86 3.81 3.75 -10.35
CA ALA A 86 3.00 4.93 -10.57
C ALA A 86 1.87 4.66 -11.57
N HIS A 87 0.79 5.43 -11.50
CA HIS A 87 -0.33 5.40 -12.43
C HIS A 87 -0.52 6.80 -13.03
N GLU A 88 -1.20 6.87 -14.17
CA GLU A 88 -1.73 8.12 -14.69
C GLU A 88 -2.50 8.88 -13.59
N LYS A 89 -2.37 10.21 -13.55
CA LYS A 89 -2.94 11.09 -12.51
C LYS A 89 -2.27 11.01 -11.13
N LYS A 90 -0.96 10.72 -11.05
CA LYS A 90 -0.18 10.82 -9.79
C LYS A 90 -0.66 9.91 -8.64
N ALA A 91 -1.35 8.81 -8.96
CA ALA A 91 -1.58 7.74 -7.98
C ALA A 91 -0.38 6.80 -8.00
N VAL A 92 -0.04 6.23 -6.86
CA VAL A 92 1.02 5.24 -6.69
C VAL A 92 0.43 3.98 -6.10
N TYR A 93 0.68 2.83 -6.74
CA TYR A 93 0.28 1.52 -6.25
C TYR A 93 1.51 0.78 -5.75
N MET A 94 1.42 0.19 -4.56
CA MET A 94 2.53 -0.50 -3.92
C MET A 94 2.13 -1.89 -3.43
N MET A 95 3.00 -2.86 -3.66
CA MET A 95 2.99 -4.15 -2.98
C MET A 95 4.26 -4.25 -2.13
N LEU A 96 4.10 -4.36 -0.81
CA LEU A 96 5.18 -4.59 0.13
C LEU A 96 5.03 -5.96 0.76
N ILE A 97 6.15 -6.66 0.90
CA ILE A 97 6.22 -7.96 1.54
C ILE A 97 7.23 -7.84 2.67
N ALA A 98 6.73 -7.89 3.91
CA ALA A 98 7.56 -7.94 5.10
C ALA A 98 7.60 -9.36 5.62
N GLN A 99 8.79 -9.98 5.58
CA GLN A 99 9.02 -11.28 6.19
C GLN A 99 9.40 -11.10 7.65
N TYR A 100 8.52 -11.55 8.53
CA TYR A 100 8.74 -11.55 9.97
C TYR A 100 9.58 -12.76 10.42
N PRO A 101 10.19 -12.68 11.62
CA PRO A 101 10.77 -13.84 12.26
C PRO A 101 9.77 -15.00 12.38
N PRO A 102 10.22 -16.28 12.38
CA PRO A 102 9.33 -17.45 12.33
C PRO A 102 8.31 -17.56 13.49
N PHE A 103 8.59 -16.93 14.63
CA PHE A 103 7.70 -16.92 15.79
C PHE A 103 6.51 -15.96 15.65
N ILE A 104 6.58 -15.00 14.72
CA ILE A 104 5.45 -14.16 14.31
C ILE A 104 4.84 -14.82 13.07
N ASN A 105 3.68 -15.45 13.26
CA ASN A 105 2.98 -16.17 12.23
C ASN A 105 1.44 -15.98 12.37
N GLU A 106 0.67 -16.71 11.56
CA GLU A 106 -0.78 -16.61 11.49
C GLU A 106 -1.51 -16.80 12.82
N SER A 107 -0.94 -17.51 13.81
CA SER A 107 -1.55 -17.61 15.15
C SER A 107 -1.66 -16.26 15.87
N HIS A 108 -0.89 -15.27 15.44
CA HIS A 108 -0.85 -13.90 15.96
C HIS A 108 -1.28 -12.88 14.89
N ALA A 109 -2.01 -13.30 13.85
CA ALA A 109 -2.31 -12.46 12.70
C ALA A 109 -3.07 -11.18 13.08
N GLU A 110 -4.14 -11.27 13.87
CA GLU A 110 -4.96 -10.09 14.23
C GLU A 110 -4.13 -9.06 15.03
N MET A 111 -3.38 -9.50 16.04
CA MET A 111 -2.48 -8.64 16.81
C MET A 111 -1.40 -8.00 15.92
N SER A 112 -0.89 -8.74 14.94
CA SER A 112 0.13 -8.27 14.00
C SER A 112 -0.44 -7.21 13.05
N LEU A 113 -1.64 -7.43 12.53
CA LEU A 113 -2.37 -6.50 11.65
C LEU A 113 -2.76 -5.22 12.41
N GLU A 114 -3.26 -5.33 13.63
CA GLU A 114 -3.58 -4.18 14.49
C GLU A 114 -2.31 -3.38 14.84
N SER A 115 -1.22 -4.06 15.20
CA SER A 115 0.06 -3.40 15.49
C SER A 115 0.59 -2.67 14.26
N PHE A 116 0.44 -3.28 13.07
CA PHE A 116 0.79 -2.65 11.80
C PHE A 116 -0.04 -1.39 11.53
N LEU A 117 -1.37 -1.47 11.64
CA LEU A 117 -2.25 -0.31 11.43
C LEU A 117 -1.97 0.81 12.43
N ASN A 118 -1.80 0.47 13.71
CA ASN A 118 -1.44 1.42 14.74
C ASN A 118 -0.10 2.11 14.42
N GLY A 119 0.88 1.38 13.90
CA GLY A 119 2.13 1.95 13.40
C GLY A 119 1.91 3.00 12.31
N LEU A 120 1.06 2.70 11.32
CA LEU A 120 0.73 3.64 10.24
C LEU A 120 0.03 4.91 10.75
N VAL A 121 -1.00 4.75 11.59
CA VAL A 121 -1.80 5.90 12.08
C VAL A 121 -0.96 6.78 13.00
N THR A 122 -0.13 6.21 13.86
CA THR A 122 0.66 6.97 14.84
C THR A 122 1.94 7.58 14.27
N GLN A 123 2.37 7.17 13.06
CA GLN A 123 3.59 7.68 12.43
C GLN A 123 3.53 9.18 12.13
N ASN A 124 2.36 9.70 11.76
CA ASN A 124 2.17 11.12 11.50
C ASN A 124 0.89 11.60 12.18
N HIS A 125 1.01 12.67 12.97
CA HIS A 125 -0.12 13.34 13.64
C HIS A 125 -1.23 13.82 12.71
N ASP A 126 -0.95 13.99 11.41
CA ASP A 126 -1.94 14.38 10.41
C ASP A 126 -2.78 13.19 9.90
N ASN A 127 -2.44 11.96 10.28
CA ASN A 127 -3.12 10.77 9.81
C ASN A 127 -4.47 10.61 10.52
N GLU A 128 -5.53 10.58 9.73
CA GLU A 128 -6.90 10.34 10.14
C GLU A 128 -7.33 8.97 9.60
N LEU A 129 -7.61 8.03 10.50
CA LEU A 129 -8.18 6.73 10.12
C LEU A 129 -9.66 6.90 9.78
N ILE A 130 -10.01 6.69 8.52
CA ILE A 130 -11.39 6.78 8.02
C ILE A 130 -12.15 5.48 8.34
N PHE A 131 -11.53 4.34 8.03
CA PHE A 131 -12.05 3.03 8.43
C PHE A 131 -10.94 1.99 8.53
N ALA A 132 -11.23 0.92 9.27
CA ALA A 132 -10.46 -0.32 9.25
C ALA A 132 -11.39 -1.50 9.53
N ASP A 133 -11.29 -2.57 8.74
CA ASP A 133 -12.11 -3.77 8.87
C ASP A 133 -11.27 -5.04 8.73
N LEU A 134 -11.43 -5.96 9.67
CA LEU A 134 -10.86 -7.30 9.58
C LEU A 134 -11.64 -8.13 8.57
N VAL A 135 -10.92 -8.68 7.60
CA VAL A 135 -11.47 -9.48 6.49
C VAL A 135 -10.68 -10.78 6.33
N SER A 136 -11.15 -11.66 5.44
CA SER A 136 -10.37 -12.85 5.03
C SER A 136 -10.11 -12.84 3.54
N VAL A 137 -8.89 -13.20 3.16
CA VAL A 137 -8.43 -13.22 1.77
C VAL A 137 -7.76 -14.55 1.55
N GLN A 138 -8.32 -15.37 0.66
CA GLN A 138 -7.77 -16.69 0.31
C GLN A 138 -7.55 -17.61 1.54
N GLY A 139 -8.38 -17.47 2.58
CA GLY A 139 -8.29 -18.24 3.83
C GLY A 139 -7.40 -17.62 4.90
N HIS A 140 -6.70 -16.53 4.60
CA HIS A 140 -5.82 -15.82 5.53
C HIS A 140 -6.52 -14.62 6.17
N LYS A 141 -6.03 -14.22 7.34
CA LYS A 141 -6.52 -13.02 8.04
C LYS A 141 -5.94 -11.78 7.37
N ALA A 142 -6.79 -10.77 7.19
CA ALA A 142 -6.42 -9.52 6.54
C ALA A 142 -7.13 -8.34 7.19
N LEU A 143 -6.64 -7.14 6.91
CA LEU A 143 -7.15 -5.87 7.41
C LEU A 143 -7.23 -4.88 6.25
N ASP A 144 -8.44 -4.50 5.88
CA ASP A 144 -8.68 -3.38 4.99
C ASP A 144 -8.64 -2.09 5.79
N PHE A 145 -8.05 -1.04 5.23
CA PHE A 145 -7.95 0.25 5.90
C PHE A 145 -7.99 1.40 4.92
N PHE A 146 -8.39 2.56 5.42
CA PHE A 146 -8.33 3.81 4.69
C PHE A 146 -7.92 4.94 5.62
N ILE A 147 -6.80 5.58 5.31
CA ILE A 147 -6.21 6.71 6.03
C ILE A 147 -6.23 7.93 5.11
N LYS A 148 -6.53 9.09 5.69
CA LYS A 148 -6.40 10.40 5.05
C LYS A 148 -5.33 11.20 5.77
N SER A 149 -4.48 11.91 5.02
CA SER A 149 -3.45 12.77 5.59
C SER A 149 -3.23 13.98 4.68
N LYS A 150 -3.54 15.19 5.14
CA LYS A 150 -3.31 16.45 4.39
C LYS A 150 -3.79 16.45 2.92
N GLY A 151 -4.94 15.83 2.64
CA GLY A 151 -5.52 15.75 1.28
C GLY A 151 -4.96 14.62 0.41
N VAL A 152 -4.08 13.79 0.97
CA VAL A 152 -3.63 12.53 0.39
C VAL A 152 -4.43 11.39 1.02
N TYR A 153 -4.78 10.42 0.18
CA TYR A 153 -5.43 9.17 0.53
C TYR A 153 -4.42 8.05 0.52
N PHE A 154 -4.44 7.25 1.57
CA PHE A 154 -3.69 6.02 1.71
C PHE A 154 -4.67 4.89 2.04
N LYS A 155 -5.03 4.11 1.01
CA LYS A 155 -6.04 3.04 1.11
C LYS A 155 -5.38 1.72 0.78
N GLY A 156 -5.64 0.67 1.57
CA GLY A 156 -4.94 -0.59 1.37
C GLY A 156 -5.54 -1.77 2.11
N ARG A 157 -4.87 -2.89 1.93
CA ARG A 157 -5.15 -4.18 2.53
C ARG A 157 -3.84 -4.80 3.00
N ALA A 158 -3.80 -5.18 4.27
CA ALA A 158 -2.71 -5.95 4.84
C ALA A 158 -3.16 -7.40 5.05
N ILE A 159 -2.34 -8.38 4.67
CA ILE A 159 -2.66 -9.82 4.72
C ILE A 159 -1.55 -10.54 5.44
N MET A 160 -1.90 -11.36 6.43
CA MET A 160 -0.95 -12.22 7.14
C MET A 160 -1.07 -13.65 6.62
N ALA A 161 -0.03 -14.14 5.94
CA ALA A 161 0.07 -15.53 5.51
C ALA A 161 1.46 -16.09 5.85
N GLU A 162 1.49 -17.26 6.49
CA GLU A 162 2.66 -17.83 7.15
C GLU A 162 3.31 -16.80 8.10
N ASN A 163 4.58 -16.45 7.87
CA ASN A 163 5.32 -15.41 8.57
C ASN A 163 5.51 -14.14 7.73
N ASN A 164 4.66 -13.91 6.73
CA ASN A 164 4.74 -12.74 5.84
C ASN A 164 3.53 -11.82 6.03
N LEU A 165 3.81 -10.52 6.10
CA LEU A 165 2.82 -9.47 5.95
C LEU A 165 2.89 -8.93 4.51
N TYR A 166 1.81 -9.13 3.76
CA TYR A 166 1.62 -8.54 2.44
C TYR A 166 0.79 -7.27 2.58
N LEU A 167 1.36 -6.14 2.17
CA LEU A 167 0.66 -4.87 2.11
C LEU A 167 0.42 -4.52 0.64
N LEU A 168 -0.85 -4.38 0.29
CA LEU A 168 -1.28 -3.79 -0.97
C LEU A 168 -1.84 -2.42 -0.63
N ALA A 169 -1.24 -1.36 -1.15
CA ALA A 169 -1.74 -0.02 -0.88
C ALA A 169 -1.69 0.87 -2.12
N MET A 170 -2.54 1.88 -2.10
CA MET A 170 -2.55 2.96 -3.06
C MET A 170 -2.43 4.28 -2.28
N GLU A 171 -1.58 5.15 -2.80
CA GLU A 171 -1.43 6.53 -2.34
C GLU A 171 -1.76 7.51 -3.47
N CYS A 172 -2.65 8.48 -3.23
CA CYS A 172 -2.94 9.52 -4.20
C CYS A 172 -3.49 10.79 -3.54
N GLU A 173 -3.39 11.94 -4.21
CA GLU A 173 -4.22 13.09 -3.84
C GLU A 173 -5.71 12.74 -4.00
N GLN A 174 -6.57 13.30 -3.15
CA GLN A 174 -8.02 13.01 -3.12
C GLN A 174 -8.69 13.14 -4.50
N ASN A 175 -8.29 14.13 -5.31
CA ASN A 175 -8.87 14.37 -6.64
C ASN A 175 -8.46 13.32 -7.70
N ASN A 176 -7.44 12.52 -7.40
CA ASN A 176 -6.92 11.47 -8.27
C ASN A 176 -7.41 10.07 -7.87
N TYR A 177 -8.27 9.99 -6.86
CA TYR A 177 -8.83 8.74 -6.38
C TYR A 177 -9.80 8.14 -7.38
N HIS A 178 -9.60 6.86 -7.69
CA HIS A 178 -10.48 6.08 -8.57
C HIS A 178 -10.76 4.71 -7.96
N GLU A 179 -11.98 4.55 -7.43
CA GLU A 179 -12.42 3.31 -6.76
C GLU A 179 -12.25 2.08 -7.65
N MET A 180 -12.59 2.16 -8.94
CA MET A 180 -12.48 1.03 -9.87
C MET A 180 -11.03 0.53 -10.03
N ASN A 181 -10.06 1.45 -10.09
CA ASN A 181 -8.65 1.10 -10.20
C ASN A 181 -8.12 0.47 -8.90
N TYR A 182 -8.53 1.05 -7.75
CA TYR A 182 -8.21 0.48 -6.45
C TYR A 182 -8.78 -0.93 -6.27
N ASN A 183 -10.05 -1.14 -6.62
CA ASN A 183 -10.68 -2.46 -6.50
C ASN A 183 -10.01 -3.48 -7.42
N HIS A 184 -9.75 -3.12 -8.68
CA HIS A 184 -9.01 -3.99 -9.60
C HIS A 184 -7.63 -4.37 -9.04
N PHE A 185 -6.90 -3.41 -8.46
CA PHE A 185 -5.62 -3.66 -7.82
C PHE A 185 -5.73 -4.67 -6.67
N ILE A 186 -6.58 -4.38 -5.69
CA ILE A 186 -6.69 -5.20 -4.47
C ILE A 186 -7.25 -6.60 -4.76
N GLU A 187 -8.23 -6.71 -5.66
CA GLU A 187 -8.83 -7.99 -6.03
C GLU A 187 -7.94 -8.84 -6.94
N SER A 188 -6.94 -8.24 -7.60
CA SER A 188 -5.99 -8.97 -8.44
C SER A 188 -4.93 -9.76 -7.66
N PHE A 189 -4.87 -9.59 -6.35
CA PHE A 189 -3.88 -10.25 -5.52
C PHE A 189 -4.15 -11.76 -5.37
N GLU A 190 -3.11 -12.56 -5.59
CA GLU A 190 -3.16 -14.02 -5.52
C GLU A 190 -1.90 -14.56 -4.84
N LEU A 191 -2.06 -15.47 -3.87
CA LEU A 191 -0.94 -16.25 -3.32
C LEU A 191 -0.69 -17.45 -4.23
N VAL A 192 0.55 -17.63 -4.65
CA VAL A 192 1.00 -18.75 -5.47
C VAL A 192 1.50 -19.85 -4.54
N LYS A 193 0.98 -21.08 -4.72
CA LYS A 193 1.39 -22.25 -3.94
C LYS A 193 2.73 -22.80 -4.39
#